data_AF-A0A4Q7U033-F1
#
_entry.id   AF-A0A4Q7U033-F1
#
_cell.length_a   1.000
_cell.length_b   1.000
_cell.length_c   1.000
_cell.angle_alpha   90.00
_cell.angle_beta   90.00
_cell.angle_gamma   90.00
#
_symmetry.space_group_name_H-M   'P 1'
#
loop_
_entity.id
_entity.type
_entity.pdbx_description
1 polymer ?
#
loop_
_entity_poly.entity_id
_entity_poly.type
_entity_poly.pdbx_seq_one_letter_code
_entity_poly.pdbx_strand_id
1 'polypeptide(L)'
;MTETTRTKSAKKPADHKPANTATVKVKYAGAEFEVPVGAASSARLLRLLEKNAIAAAIERLIGDDGYDRLLDAIEDGFGTDDMEKVAEFLGKALEAAGAKN
;
A
#
# COMPACT_ATOMS: atom_id res chain seq x y z
N MET A 1 38.42 45.03 5.76
CA MET A 1 38.78 43.59 5.82
C MET A 1 37.47 42.83 5.68
N THR A 2 37.11 42.50 4.43
CA THR A 2 37.15 41.14 3.83
C THR A 2 35.87 40.35 4.19
N GLU A 3 34.90 40.25 3.27
CA GLU A 3 34.59 39.01 2.51
C GLU A 3 33.65 38.07 3.31
N THR A 4 32.58 37.42 2.84
CA THR A 4 32.12 36.98 1.51
C THR A 4 30.64 36.54 1.59
N THR A 5 29.94 36.74 0.48
CA THR A 5 28.76 36.03 -0.04
C THR A 5 28.55 34.60 0.49
N ARG A 6 27.34 34.29 0.99
CA ARG A 6 26.65 33.04 0.61
C ARG A 6 25.15 33.08 0.90
N THR A 7 24.42 33.50 -0.14
CA THR A 7 23.13 32.93 -0.53
C THR A 7 23.12 31.42 -0.24
N LYS A 8 22.43 30.98 0.81
CA LYS A 8 22.01 29.58 0.92
C LYS A 8 20.56 29.53 0.51
N SER A 9 20.43 29.33 -0.80
CA SER A 9 19.26 28.97 -1.57
C SER A 9 18.16 28.34 -0.73
N ALA A 10 16.93 28.84 -0.92
CA ALA A 10 15.71 28.07 -0.73
C ALA A 10 15.97 26.66 -1.29
N LYS A 11 16.12 25.69 -0.39
CA LYS A 11 16.27 24.29 -0.76
C LYS A 11 15.00 23.98 -1.52
N LYS A 12 15.09 23.82 -2.85
CA LYS A 12 14.04 23.22 -3.67
C LYS A 12 13.44 22.09 -2.82
N PRO A 13 12.13 22.00 -2.62
CA PRO A 13 11.57 20.80 -2.01
C PRO A 13 12.15 19.66 -2.82
N ALA A 14 12.95 18.83 -2.15
CA ALA A 14 13.60 17.70 -2.79
C ALA A 14 12.50 17.01 -3.57
N ASP A 15 12.72 16.88 -4.88
CA ASP A 15 11.93 16.08 -5.79
C ASP A 15 11.58 14.80 -5.05
N HIS A 16 10.38 14.79 -4.47
CA HIS A 16 10.03 13.86 -3.40
C HIS A 16 9.56 12.61 -4.10
N LYS A 17 10.46 12.00 -4.90
CA LYS A 17 10.28 10.63 -5.37
C LYS A 17 10.06 9.85 -4.09
N PRO A 18 8.84 9.33 -3.82
CA PRO A 18 8.59 8.62 -2.59
C PRO A 18 9.65 7.53 -2.54
N ALA A 19 10.43 7.52 -1.46
CA ALA A 19 11.40 6.46 -1.25
C ALA A 19 10.65 5.14 -1.48
N ASN A 20 11.30 4.14 -2.09
CA ASN A 20 10.70 2.83 -2.38
C ASN A 20 10.16 2.09 -1.12
N THR A 21 10.28 2.71 0.06
CA THR A 21 9.78 2.34 1.38
C THR A 21 8.54 3.13 1.82
N ALA A 22 7.96 3.98 0.96
CA ALA A 22 6.75 4.71 1.31
C ALA A 22 5.59 3.74 1.49
N THR A 23 4.90 3.82 2.62
CA THR A 23 3.64 3.11 2.85
C THR A 23 2.47 4.07 2.66
N VAL A 24 1.36 3.54 2.16
CA VAL A 24 0.06 4.22 2.09
C VAL A 24 -0.86 3.58 3.12
N LYS A 25 -1.63 4.42 3.82
CA LYS A 25 -2.66 3.95 4.74
C LYS A 25 -3.95 3.76 3.96
N VAL A 26 -4.47 2.54 3.99
CA VAL A 26 -5.73 2.14 3.35
C VAL A 26 -6.72 1.89 4.47
N LYS A 27 -7.80 2.67 4.52
CA LYS A 27 -8.89 2.43 5.48
C LYS A 27 -9.92 1.51 4.84
N TYR A 28 -10.23 0.38 5.48
CA TYR A 28 -11.19 -0.58 4.98
C TYR A 28 -11.92 -1.27 6.12
N ALA A 29 -13.24 -1.44 6.00
CA ALA A 29 -14.09 -2.07 7.02
C ALA A 29 -13.86 -1.55 8.47
N GLY A 30 -13.53 -0.26 8.62
CA GLY A 30 -13.25 0.34 9.93
C GLY A 30 -11.81 0.15 10.46
N ALA A 31 -10.97 -0.62 9.78
CA ALA A 31 -9.55 -0.81 10.10
C ALA A 31 -8.63 0.02 9.19
N GLU A 32 -7.44 0.37 9.67
CA GLU A 32 -6.38 1.02 8.89
C GLU A 32 -5.23 0.06 8.62
N PHE A 33 -4.90 -0.14 7.35
CA PHE A 33 -3.83 -1.03 6.89
C PHE A 33 -2.72 -0.24 6.23
N GLU A 34 -1.48 -0.63 6.46
CA GLU A 34 -0.31 -0.01 5.83
C GLU A 34 0.16 -0.85 4.65
N VAL A 35 0.09 -0.29 3.45
CA VAL A 35 0.46 -0.97 2.20
C VAL A 35 1.72 -0.31 1.61
N PRO A 36 2.78 -1.06 1.29
CA PRO A 36 3.95 -0.49 0.63
C PRO A 36 3.63 -0.04 -0.79
N VAL A 37 3.97 1.20 -1.16
CA VAL A 37 3.78 1.76 -2.51
C VAL A 37 4.49 0.91 -3.58
N GLY A 38 5.67 0.38 -3.25
CA GLY A 38 6.42 -0.52 -4.15
C GLY A 38 5.88 -1.96 -4.23
N ALA A 39 4.95 -2.35 -3.36
CA ALA A 39 4.37 -3.69 -3.38
C ALA A 39 3.42 -3.88 -4.57
N ALA A 40 2.67 -2.85 -4.96
CA ALA A 40 1.77 -2.88 -6.13
C ALA A 40 2.51 -3.16 -7.46
N SER A 41 3.72 -2.63 -7.62
CA SER A 41 4.56 -2.87 -8.81
C SER A 41 5.44 -4.12 -8.72
N SER A 42 5.30 -4.93 -7.66
CA SER A 42 6.11 -6.14 -7.51
C SER A 42 5.65 -7.22 -8.48
N ALA A 43 6.55 -7.71 -9.34
CA ALA A 43 6.29 -8.83 -10.25
C ALA A 43 5.72 -10.08 -9.54
N ARG A 44 6.07 -10.27 -8.27
CA ARG A 44 5.54 -11.36 -7.44
C ARG A 44 4.06 -11.18 -7.09
N LEU A 45 3.60 -9.95 -6.88
CA LEU A 45 2.19 -9.63 -6.65
C LEU A 45 1.38 -9.87 -7.93
N LEU A 46 1.86 -9.35 -9.06
CA LEU A 46 1.23 -9.57 -10.37
C LEU A 46 1.08 -11.06 -10.70
N ARG A 47 2.10 -11.87 -10.37
CA ARG A 47 2.05 -13.33 -10.55
C ARG A 47 1.05 -14.02 -9.62
N LEU A 48 0.83 -13.50 -8.42
CA LEU A 48 -0.19 -14.01 -7.50
C LEU A 48 -1.59 -13.69 -8.03
N LEU A 49 -1.79 -12.46 -8.54
CA LEU A 49 -3.03 -12.05 -9.20
C LEU A 49 -3.35 -12.91 -10.43
N GLU A 50 -2.35 -13.16 -11.30
CA GLU A 50 -2.51 -14.03 -12.49
C GLU A 50 -2.96 -15.44 -12.13
N LYS A 51 -2.49 -15.96 -10.98
CA LYS A 51 -2.86 -17.28 -10.45
C LYS A 51 -4.17 -17.29 -9.66
N ASN A 52 -4.90 -16.18 -9.63
CA ASN A 52 -6.10 -16.00 -8.80
C ASN A 52 -5.82 -16.20 -7.30
N ALA A 53 -4.57 -16.02 -6.85
CA ALA A 53 -4.14 -16.19 -5.46
C ALA A 53 -4.30 -14.86 -4.69
N ILE A 54 -5.54 -14.37 -4.58
CA ILE A 54 -5.89 -13.08 -3.97
C ILE A 54 -5.46 -13.01 -2.50
N ALA A 55 -5.73 -14.06 -1.71
CA ALA A 55 -5.35 -14.14 -0.30
C ALA A 55 -3.83 -13.92 -0.12
N ALA A 56 -3.01 -14.68 -0.85
CA ALA A 56 -1.56 -14.55 -0.80
C ALA A 56 -1.05 -13.20 -1.33
N ALA A 57 -1.78 -12.57 -2.25
CA ALA A 57 -1.45 -11.23 -2.74
C ALA A 57 -1.64 -10.17 -1.64
N ILE A 58 -2.71 -10.29 -0.86
CA ILE A 58 -3.02 -9.38 0.25
C ILE A 58 -2.10 -9.63 1.44
N GLU A 59 -1.89 -10.88 1.82
CA GLU A 59 -0.92 -11.26 2.86
C GLU A 59 0.48 -10.69 2.54
N ARG A 60 0.84 -10.59 1.27
CA ARG A 60 2.08 -9.92 0.84
C ARG A 60 2.04 -8.40 0.91
N LEU A 61 0.88 -7.78 0.82
CA LEU A 61 0.70 -6.32 0.88
C LEU A 61 0.65 -5.81 2.31
N ILE A 62 -0.08 -6.47 3.20
CA ILE A 62 -0.33 -6.01 4.57
C ILE A 62 0.34 -6.89 5.63
N GLY A 63 0.98 -7.99 5.23
CA GLY A 63 1.53 -8.98 6.13
C GLY A 63 0.48 -9.98 6.62
N ASP A 64 0.95 -11.03 7.27
CA ASP A 64 0.13 -12.09 7.89
C ASP A 64 -0.82 -11.51 8.95
N ASP A 65 -0.29 -10.71 9.88
CA ASP A 65 -1.04 -10.03 10.95
C ASP A 65 -2.10 -9.06 10.40
N GLY A 66 -1.77 -8.35 9.31
CA GLY A 66 -2.72 -7.48 8.62
C GLY A 66 -3.81 -8.26 7.92
N TYR A 67 -3.49 -9.42 7.35
CA TYR A 67 -4.46 -10.28 6.67
C TYR A 67 -5.45 -10.88 7.66
N ASP A 68 -4.98 -11.37 8.81
CA ASP A 68 -5.85 -11.86 9.89
C ASP A 68 -6.81 -10.77 10.38
N ARG A 69 -6.30 -9.53 10.57
CA ARG A 69 -7.13 -8.37 10.92
C ARG A 69 -8.11 -7.95 9.82
N LEU A 70 -7.74 -8.14 8.56
CA LEU A 70 -8.64 -7.89 7.44
C LEU A 70 -9.77 -8.93 7.46
N LEU A 71 -9.46 -10.20 7.69
CA LEU A 71 -10.44 -11.27 7.83
C LEU A 71 -11.39 -10.97 9.01
N ASP A 72 -10.87 -10.67 10.20
CA ASP A 72 -11.68 -10.28 11.36
C ASP A 72 -12.59 -9.06 11.07
N ALA A 73 -12.08 -8.07 10.32
CA ALA A 73 -12.86 -6.88 9.96
C ALA A 73 -13.97 -7.15 8.91
N ILE A 74 -13.85 -8.18 8.08
CA ILE A 74 -14.86 -8.54 7.06
C ILE A 74 -15.84 -9.61 7.54
N GLU A 75 -15.49 -10.36 8.59
CA GLU A 75 -16.20 -11.51 9.19
C GLU A 75 -17.49 -11.11 9.95
N ASP A 76 -18.21 -10.07 9.51
CA ASP A 76 -19.54 -9.72 10.02
C ASP A 76 -20.64 -10.71 9.54
N GLY A 77 -20.26 -11.79 8.87
CA GLY A 77 -21.17 -12.88 8.49
C GLY A 77 -20.56 -13.81 7.44
N PHE A 78 -20.08 -14.98 7.89
CA PHE A 78 -19.53 -16.06 7.05
C PHE A 78 -20.33 -16.29 5.77
N GLY A 79 -19.74 -16.00 4.61
CA GLY A 79 -20.36 -16.24 3.31
C GLY A 79 -19.40 -16.08 2.14
N THR A 80 -19.82 -16.50 0.95
CA THR A 80 -19.07 -16.28 -0.31
C THR A 80 -18.68 -14.82 -0.59
N ASP A 81 -19.28 -13.87 0.14
CA ASP A 81 -18.99 -12.43 0.14
C ASP A 81 -17.57 -12.07 0.63
N ASP A 82 -16.95 -12.92 1.47
CA ASP A 82 -15.65 -12.63 2.07
C ASP A 82 -14.54 -12.51 1.00
N MET A 83 -14.56 -13.39 -0.02
CA MET A 83 -13.63 -13.31 -1.16
C MET A 83 -13.81 -12.03 -1.98
N GLU A 84 -15.05 -11.56 -2.15
CA GLU A 84 -15.34 -10.33 -2.90
C GLU A 84 -14.84 -9.09 -2.14
N LYS A 85 -15.08 -9.03 -0.82
CA LYS A 85 -14.54 -7.95 0.05
C LYS A 85 -13.02 -7.93 0.09
N VAL A 86 -12.40 -9.10 0.15
CA VAL A 86 -10.94 -9.28 0.10
C VAL A 86 -10.39 -8.78 -1.25
N ALA A 87 -11.05 -9.12 -2.36
CA ALA A 87 -10.68 -8.61 -3.68
C ALA A 87 -10.91 -7.09 -3.81
N GLU A 88 -11.98 -6.54 -3.22
CA GLU A 88 -12.25 -5.10 -3.18
C GLU A 88 -11.15 -4.35 -2.40
N PHE A 89 -10.76 -4.89 -1.23
CA PHE A 89 -9.64 -4.35 -0.46
C PHE A 89 -8.36 -4.33 -1.29
N LEU A 90 -8.06 -5.42 -2.00
CA LEU A 90 -6.89 -5.50 -2.86
C LEU A 90 -6.91 -4.45 -3.97
N GLY A 91 -8.07 -4.24 -4.61
CA GLY A 91 -8.27 -3.17 -5.57
C GLY A 91 -7.96 -1.79 -4.97
N LYS A 92 -8.57 -1.46 -3.82
CA LYS A 92 -8.32 -0.19 -3.10
C LYS A 92 -6.86 -0.04 -2.68
N ALA A 93 -6.21 -1.11 -2.24
CA ALA A 93 -4.81 -1.12 -1.84
C ALA A 93 -3.90 -0.85 -3.05
N LEU A 94 -4.17 -1.50 -4.18
CA LEU A 94 -3.46 -1.30 -5.44
C LEU A 94 -3.69 0.10 -6.01
N GLU A 95 -4.91 0.61 -5.96
CA GLU A 95 -5.24 1.98 -6.39
C GLU A 95 -4.54 3.02 -5.50
N ALA A 96 -4.61 2.87 -4.17
CA ALA A 96 -3.94 3.78 -3.24
C ALA A 96 -2.41 3.75 -3.39
N ALA A 97 -1.84 2.57 -3.65
CA ALA A 97 -0.41 2.41 -3.89
C ALA A 97 0.01 2.89 -5.30
N GLY A 98 -0.81 2.64 -6.32
CA GLY A 98 -0.57 2.99 -7.72
C GLY A 98 -0.82 4.46 -8.05
N ALA A 99 -1.78 5.12 -7.39
CA ALA A 99 -2.12 6.53 -7.62
C ALA A 99 -1.01 7.53 -7.23
N LYS A 100 0.07 7.05 -6.60
CA LYS A 100 1.27 7.85 -6.27
C LYS A 100 2.43 7.65 -7.26
N ASN A 101 2.27 6.83 -8.30
CA ASN A 101 3.21 6.74 -9.43
C ASN A 101 2.77 7.62 -10.59
#